data_AF-A0AAU7CNH1-F1
#
_entry.id   AF-A0AAU7CNH1-F1
#
_cell.length_a   1.000
_cell.length_b   1.000
_cell.length_c   1.000
_cell.angle_alpha   90.00
_cell.angle_beta   90.00
_cell.angle_gamma   90.00
#
_symmetry.space_group_name_H-M   'P 1'
#
loop_
_entity.id
_entity.type
_entity.pdbx_description
1 polymer ?
#
loop_
_entity_poly.entity_id
_entity_poly.type
_entity_poly.pdbx_seq_one_letter_code
_entity_poly.pdbx_strand_id
1 'polypeptide(L)'
;MAYSADVAKLLTDQLSRFITVNRHQLAGQMANLKFWMGEVRHCLGVIDGYPQRFERLKRAQTTYVANHGTVEYLLDDPRETTTTATPPRRVPHRELVEARRLLCDSAYRFLVRGFNENHFDEATLRETCRSLGLGIEAGDLRPRSNPHRGRKPGDST
;
A
#
# COMPACT_ATOMS: atom_id res chain seq x y z
N MET A 1 -17.45 1.41 5.47
CA MET A 1 -16.49 0.79 4.53
C MET A 1 -15.08 1.17 4.92
N ALA A 2 -14.15 0.23 4.88
CA ALA A 2 -12.77 0.45 5.30
C ALA A 2 -11.88 0.85 4.12
N TYR A 3 -12.32 1.82 3.29
CA TYR A 3 -11.63 2.24 2.05
C TYR A 3 -10.11 2.37 2.22
N SER A 4 -9.65 2.93 3.36
CA SER A 4 -8.23 3.08 3.67
C SER A 4 -7.47 1.76 3.80
N ALA A 5 -8.08 0.73 4.37
CA ALA A 5 -7.51 -0.62 4.42
C ALA A 5 -7.67 -1.34 3.07
N ASP A 6 -8.82 -1.18 2.40
CA ASP A 6 -9.14 -1.85 1.14
C ASP A 6 -8.19 -1.43 0.00
N VAL A 7 -7.91 -0.13 -0.14
CA VAL A 7 -6.98 0.38 -1.17
C VAL A 7 -5.55 -0.09 -0.92
N ALA A 8 -5.12 -0.11 0.34
CA ALA A 8 -3.79 -0.59 0.71
C ALA A 8 -3.66 -2.10 0.45
N LYS A 9 -4.71 -2.88 0.72
CA LYS A 9 -4.75 -4.30 0.43
C LYS A 9 -4.64 -4.57 -1.07
N LEU A 10 -5.38 -3.86 -1.91
CA LEU A 10 -5.31 -4.02 -3.37
C LEU A 10 -3.87 -3.81 -3.89
N LEU A 11 -3.21 -2.73 -3.45
CA LEU A 11 -1.84 -2.46 -3.85
C LEU A 11 -0.84 -3.48 -3.27
N THR A 12 -1.04 -3.89 -2.01
CA THR A 12 -0.25 -4.95 -1.38
C THR A 12 -0.31 -6.23 -2.18
N ASP A 13 -1.51 -6.68 -2.57
CA ASP A 13 -1.71 -7.89 -3.36
C ASP A 13 -1.02 -7.78 -4.73
N GLN A 14 -1.09 -6.60 -5.35
CA GLN A 14 -0.44 -6.35 -6.64
C GLN A 14 1.09 -6.39 -6.56
N LEU A 15 1.69 -5.70 -5.59
CA LEU A 15 3.14 -5.72 -5.36
C LEU A 15 3.62 -7.13 -5.01
N SER A 16 2.82 -7.88 -4.25
CA SER A 16 3.12 -9.26 -3.87
C SER A 16 3.21 -10.19 -5.09
N ARG A 17 2.34 -9.98 -6.10
CA ARG A 17 2.42 -10.70 -7.38
C ARG A 17 3.67 -10.32 -8.17
N PHE A 18 4.06 -9.04 -8.17
CA PHE A 18 5.28 -8.61 -8.87
C PHE A 18 6.56 -9.21 -8.30
N ILE A 19 6.54 -9.72 -7.06
CA ILE A 19 7.69 -10.43 -6.48
C ILE A 19 7.84 -11.84 -7.07
N THR A 20 6.81 -12.41 -7.71
CA THR A 20 6.84 -13.78 -8.25
C THR A 20 6.84 -13.86 -9.78
N VAL A 21 6.56 -12.77 -10.50
CA VAL A 21 6.57 -12.76 -11.99
C VAL A 21 7.94 -13.07 -12.59
N ASN A 22 8.00 -13.46 -13.87
CA ASN A 22 9.26 -13.70 -14.58
C ASN A 22 10.13 -12.43 -14.71
N ARG A 23 11.44 -12.59 -14.91
CA ARG A 23 12.40 -11.45 -15.01
C ARG A 23 12.02 -10.41 -16.05
N HIS A 24 11.56 -10.82 -17.24
CA HIS A 24 11.14 -9.88 -18.29
C HIS A 24 9.86 -9.11 -17.90
N GLN A 25 8.95 -9.74 -17.17
CA GLN A 25 7.74 -9.07 -16.64
C GLN A 25 8.12 -8.10 -15.52
N LEU A 26 9.03 -8.50 -14.62
CA LEU A 26 9.58 -7.63 -13.59
C LEU A 26 10.22 -6.38 -14.20
N ALA A 27 11.00 -6.54 -15.27
CA ALA A 27 11.60 -5.41 -15.99
C ALA A 27 10.55 -4.39 -16.46
N GLY A 28 9.42 -4.87 -17.01
CA GLY A 28 8.29 -4.01 -17.40
C GLY A 28 7.66 -3.27 -16.20
N GLN A 29 7.59 -3.91 -15.03
CA GLN A 29 7.12 -3.24 -13.82
C GLN A 29 8.14 -2.24 -13.26
N MET A 30 9.43 -2.54 -13.35
CA MET A 30 10.51 -1.65 -12.89
C MET A 30 10.65 -0.40 -13.75
N ALA A 31 10.35 -0.47 -15.05
CA ALA A 31 10.21 0.72 -15.90
C ALA A 31 9.16 1.71 -15.37
N ASN A 32 8.20 1.23 -14.57
CA ASN A 32 7.14 2.02 -13.94
C ASN A 32 7.38 2.25 -12.44
N LEU A 33 8.62 2.13 -11.95
CA LEU A 33 8.95 2.23 -10.53
C LEU A 33 8.40 3.51 -9.87
N LYS A 34 8.55 4.66 -10.52
CA LYS A 34 8.07 5.95 -10.00
C LYS A 34 6.55 5.96 -9.77
N PHE A 35 5.79 5.33 -10.68
CA PHE A 35 4.34 5.18 -10.53
C PHE A 35 4.02 4.33 -9.31
N TRP A 36 4.61 3.14 -9.21
CA TRP A 36 4.36 2.23 -8.08
C TRP A 36 4.71 2.87 -6.73
N MET A 37 5.82 3.60 -6.64
CA MET A 37 6.19 4.31 -5.41
C MET A 37 5.29 5.53 -5.14
N GLY A 38 4.69 6.12 -6.16
CA GLY A 38 3.60 7.09 -6.02
C GLY A 38 2.37 6.48 -5.38
N GLU A 39 1.95 5.31 -5.87
CA GLU A 39 0.79 4.57 -5.34
C GLU A 39 1.02 4.13 -3.88
N VAL A 40 2.21 3.66 -3.54
CA VAL A 40 2.55 3.29 -2.15
C VAL A 40 2.47 4.52 -1.24
N ARG A 41 3.07 5.65 -1.63
CA ARG A 41 2.98 6.90 -0.85
C ARG A 41 1.55 7.38 -0.70
N HIS A 42 0.76 7.29 -1.76
CA HIS A 42 -0.67 7.63 -1.71
C HIS A 42 -1.40 6.76 -0.69
N CYS A 43 -1.26 5.44 -0.77
CA CYS A 43 -1.92 4.50 0.15
C CYS A 43 -1.48 4.72 1.61
N LEU A 44 -0.19 4.96 1.86
CA LEU A 44 0.31 5.30 3.20
C LEU A 44 -0.31 6.61 3.71
N GLY A 45 -0.35 7.67 2.89
CA GLY A 45 -1.01 8.93 3.24
C GLY A 45 -2.52 8.77 3.49
N VAL A 46 -3.18 7.86 2.76
CA VAL A 46 -4.56 7.47 3.05
C VAL A 46 -4.63 6.81 4.42
N ILE A 47 -3.86 5.76 4.72
CA ILE A 47 -3.91 5.10 6.04
C ILE A 47 -3.60 6.08 7.18
N ASP A 48 -2.48 6.80 7.09
CA ASP A 48 -1.99 7.66 8.16
C ASP A 48 -2.91 8.86 8.41
N GLY A 49 -3.57 9.37 7.37
CA GLY A 49 -4.56 10.45 7.47
C GLY A 49 -5.98 10.01 7.85
N TYR A 50 -6.21 8.70 8.08
CA TYR A 50 -7.54 8.17 8.40
C TYR A 50 -8.16 8.80 9.66
N PRO A 51 -7.45 8.92 10.80
CA PRO A 51 -8.04 9.47 12.03
C PRO A 51 -8.63 10.86 11.82
N GLN A 52 -7.90 11.76 11.14
CA GLN A 52 -8.37 13.11 10.86
C GLN A 52 -9.52 13.15 9.85
N ARG A 53 -9.56 12.23 8.87
CA ARG A 53 -10.71 12.11 7.96
C ARG A 53 -11.94 11.59 8.68
N PHE A 54 -11.79 10.61 9.57
CA PHE A 54 -12.89 10.06 10.35
C PHE A 54 -13.51 11.12 11.29
N GLU A 55 -12.69 11.89 12.01
CA GLU A 55 -13.20 12.97 12.87
C GLU A 55 -13.94 14.06 12.09
N ARG A 56 -13.44 14.42 10.90
CA ARG A 56 -14.13 15.35 10.00
C ARG A 56 -15.49 14.80 9.55
N LEU A 57 -15.54 13.53 9.13
CA LEU A 57 -16.79 12.85 8.74
C LEU A 57 -17.79 12.84 9.91
N LYS A 58 -17.34 12.42 11.09
CA LYS A 58 -18.16 12.37 12.31
C LYS A 58 -18.73 13.74 12.64
N ARG A 59 -17.89 14.78 12.69
CA ARG A 59 -18.33 16.16 12.96
C ARG A 59 -19.35 16.65 11.93
N ALA A 60 -19.10 16.40 10.64
CA ALA A 60 -20.01 16.81 9.58
C ALA A 60 -21.38 16.13 9.71
N GLN A 61 -21.42 14.81 9.96
CA GLN A 61 -22.67 14.10 10.19
C GLN A 61 -23.41 14.59 11.44
N THR A 62 -22.71 14.75 12.57
CA THR A 62 -23.32 15.29 13.79
C THR A 62 -23.92 16.68 13.58
N THR A 63 -23.20 17.57 12.88
CA THR A 63 -23.68 18.92 12.55
C THR A 63 -24.90 18.87 11.65
N TYR A 64 -24.90 17.98 10.65
CA TYR A 64 -26.03 17.82 9.73
C TYR A 64 -27.29 17.35 10.46
N VAL A 65 -27.18 16.31 11.28
CA VAL A 65 -28.30 15.75 12.06
C VAL A 65 -28.87 16.79 13.02
N ALA A 66 -28.01 17.54 13.71
CA ALA A 66 -28.44 18.60 14.62
C ALA A 66 -29.21 19.73 13.92
N ASN A 67 -28.78 20.12 12.72
CA ASN A 67 -29.37 21.25 11.99
C ASN A 67 -30.67 20.88 11.23
N HIS A 68 -30.84 19.62 10.85
CA HIS A 68 -31.94 19.20 9.97
C HIS A 68 -32.94 18.26 10.64
N GLY A 69 -32.72 17.87 11.91
CA GLY A 69 -33.60 16.93 12.61
C GLY A 69 -33.72 15.59 11.87
N THR A 70 -32.65 15.16 11.19
CA THR A 70 -32.69 13.98 10.32
C THR A 70 -33.02 12.73 11.13
N VAL A 71 -34.11 12.07 10.76
CA VAL A 71 -34.52 10.76 11.27
C VAL A 71 -34.00 9.69 10.32
N GLU A 72 -33.44 8.61 10.85
CA GLU A 72 -32.91 7.52 10.02
C GLU A 72 -34.03 6.51 9.73
N TYR A 73 -34.23 6.21 8.45
CA TYR A 73 -35.20 5.20 8.01
C TYR A 73 -34.48 3.87 7.85
N LEU A 74 -35.07 2.79 8.37
CA LEU A 74 -34.63 1.45 8.02
C LEU A 74 -35.04 1.20 6.56
N LEU A 75 -34.05 1.04 5.67
CA LEU A 75 -34.30 0.79 4.24
C LEU A 75 -35.10 -0.51 4.01
N ASP A 76 -34.98 -1.47 4.93
CA ASP A 76 -35.67 -2.77 4.88
C ASP A 76 -37.09 -2.73 5.49
N ASP A 77 -37.41 -1.71 6.32
CA ASP A 77 -38.76 -1.46 6.82
C ASP A 77 -39.02 0.07 6.95
N PRO A 78 -39.55 0.73 5.92
CA PRO A 78 -39.81 2.16 5.94
C PRO A 78 -40.88 2.59 6.97
N ARG A 79 -41.54 1.65 7.66
CA ARG A 79 -42.49 1.95 8.75
C ARG A 79 -41.80 2.04 10.11
N GLU A 80 -40.60 1.50 10.27
CA GLU A 80 -39.78 1.65 11.47
C GLU A 80 -38.77 2.81 11.30
N THR A 81 -39.13 3.98 11.81
CA THR A 81 -38.18 5.10 11.96
C THR A 81 -37.33 4.92 13.21
N THR A 82 -36.01 4.98 13.07
CA THR A 82 -35.12 5.07 14.23
C THR A 82 -34.94 6.55 14.58
N THR A 83 -35.20 6.92 15.84
CA THR A 83 -35.23 8.34 16.27
C THR A 83 -33.86 9.04 16.24
N THR A 84 -32.76 8.30 16.07
CA THR A 84 -31.42 8.87 16.10
C THR A 84 -30.54 8.26 15.01
N ALA A 85 -29.95 9.10 14.16
CA ALA A 85 -29.03 8.65 13.13
C ALA A 85 -27.81 7.94 13.73
N THR A 86 -27.48 6.77 13.17
CA THR A 86 -26.38 5.93 13.59
C THR A 86 -25.05 6.63 13.33
N PRO A 87 -24.13 6.70 14.31
CA PRO A 87 -22.82 7.32 14.09
C PRO A 87 -21.99 6.54 13.06
N PRO A 88 -21.03 7.20 12.38
CA PRO A 88 -20.21 6.53 11.38
C PRO A 88 -19.35 5.45 12.06
N ARG A 89 -19.34 4.26 11.45
CA ARG A 89 -18.52 3.15 11.93
C ARG A 89 -17.04 3.42 11.72
N ARG A 90 -16.26 3.31 12.78
CA ARG A 90 -14.79 3.44 12.76
C ARG A 90 -14.13 2.13 12.30
N VAL A 91 -13.08 2.24 11.50
CA VAL A 91 -12.17 1.13 11.17
C VAL A 91 -11.28 0.86 12.40
N PRO A 92 -11.19 -0.38 12.88
CA PRO A 92 -10.32 -0.72 14.00
C PRO A 92 -8.86 -0.31 13.75
N HIS A 93 -8.21 0.28 14.75
CA HIS A 93 -6.82 0.74 14.62
C HIS A 93 -5.86 -0.40 14.22
N ARG A 94 -6.07 -1.60 14.77
CA ARG A 94 -5.31 -2.80 14.42
C ARG A 94 -5.34 -3.11 12.91
N GLU A 95 -6.46 -2.88 12.24
CA GLU A 95 -6.59 -3.13 10.80
C GLU A 95 -5.78 -2.12 9.99
N LEU A 96 -5.73 -0.86 10.43
CA LEU A 96 -4.93 0.18 9.79
C LEU A 96 -3.43 -0.08 9.97
N VAL A 97 -3.01 -0.47 11.19
CA VAL A 97 -1.62 -0.84 11.48
C VAL A 97 -1.18 -2.01 10.63
N GLU A 98 -2.02 -3.05 10.55
CA GLU A 98 -1.72 -4.24 9.75
C GLU A 98 -1.68 -3.93 8.25
N ALA A 99 -2.64 -3.17 7.73
CA ALA A 99 -2.64 -2.75 6.33
C ALA A 99 -1.39 -1.93 5.99
N ARG A 100 -0.96 -1.02 6.89
CA ARG A 100 0.25 -0.24 6.72
C ARG A 100 1.49 -1.14 6.68
N ARG A 101 1.60 -2.07 7.63
CA ARG A 101 2.73 -3.01 7.73
C ARG A 101 2.85 -3.86 6.48
N LEU A 102 1.76 -4.50 6.05
CA LEU A 102 1.76 -5.37 4.87
C LEU A 102 2.13 -4.61 3.60
N LEU A 103 1.63 -3.38 3.43
CA LEU A 103 1.98 -2.54 2.29
C LEU A 103 3.48 -2.20 2.28
N CYS A 104 4.03 -1.80 3.43
CA CYS A 104 5.45 -1.53 3.60
C CYS A 104 6.31 -2.77 3.28
N ASP A 105 5.95 -3.93 3.82
CA ASP A 105 6.68 -5.20 3.61
C ASP A 105 6.67 -5.60 2.12
N SER A 106 5.53 -5.51 1.45
CA SER A 106 5.43 -5.85 0.02
C SER A 106 6.15 -4.84 -0.86
N ALA A 107 6.10 -3.54 -0.56
CA ALA A 107 6.88 -2.53 -1.27
C ALA A 107 8.38 -2.75 -1.10
N TYR A 108 8.85 -3.03 0.12
CA TYR A 108 10.24 -3.33 0.40
C TYR A 108 10.75 -4.53 -0.40
N ARG A 109 10.03 -5.65 -0.34
CA ARG A 109 10.41 -6.87 -1.08
C ARG A 109 10.41 -6.67 -2.60
N PHE A 110 9.47 -5.88 -3.13
CA PHE A 110 9.46 -5.50 -4.55
C PHE A 110 10.71 -4.71 -4.95
N LEU A 111 11.11 -3.73 -4.13
CA LEU A 111 12.32 -2.94 -4.34
C LEU A 111 13.59 -3.79 -4.24
N VAL A 112 13.74 -4.57 -3.18
CA VAL A 112 14.90 -5.47 -3.00
C VAL A 112 15.02 -6.46 -4.14
N ARG A 113 13.90 -6.97 -4.68
CA ARG A 113 13.92 -7.82 -5.87
C ARG A 113 14.44 -7.06 -7.10
N GLY A 114 13.95 -5.84 -7.33
CA GLY A 114 14.39 -4.99 -8.44
C GLY A 114 15.89 -4.67 -8.38
N PHE A 115 16.40 -4.36 -7.19
CA PHE A 115 17.82 -4.14 -6.92
C PHE A 115 18.65 -5.40 -7.20
N ASN A 116 18.24 -6.56 -6.69
CA ASN A 116 18.94 -7.82 -6.90
C ASN A 116 19.01 -8.26 -8.38
N GLU A 117 18.05 -7.83 -9.20
CA GLU A 117 18.03 -8.05 -10.65
C GLU A 117 18.69 -6.89 -11.45
N ASN A 118 19.35 -5.95 -10.75
CA ASN A 118 20.10 -4.81 -11.31
C ASN A 118 19.24 -3.84 -12.14
N HIS A 119 17.96 -3.65 -11.79
CA HIS A 119 17.12 -2.66 -12.46
C HIS A 119 17.41 -1.22 -12.04
N PHE A 120 18.04 -1.03 -10.89
CA PHE A 120 18.50 0.25 -10.36
C PHE A 120 19.62 0.03 -9.34
N ASP A 121 20.32 1.10 -8.97
CA ASP A 121 21.46 1.07 -8.07
C ASP A 121 21.07 1.17 -6.58
N GLU A 122 22.06 1.00 -5.69
CA GLU A 122 21.85 1.08 -4.24
C GLU A 122 21.39 2.48 -3.80
N ALA A 123 21.87 3.54 -4.46
CA ALA A 123 21.48 4.91 -4.14
C ALA A 123 19.96 5.12 -4.37
N THR A 124 19.45 4.61 -5.49
CA THR A 124 18.01 4.66 -5.82
C THR A 124 17.20 3.84 -4.82
N LEU A 125 17.68 2.65 -4.41
CA LEU A 125 17.03 1.83 -3.37
C LEU A 125 16.90 2.62 -2.06
N ARG A 126 18.01 3.19 -1.58
CA ARG A 126 18.08 3.94 -0.33
C ARG A 126 17.17 5.16 -0.33
N GLU A 127 17.21 5.93 -1.41
CA GLU A 127 16.37 7.11 -1.53
C GLU A 127 14.88 6.73 -1.57
N THR A 128 14.53 5.69 -2.33
CA THR A 128 13.15 5.24 -2.43
C THR A 128 12.63 4.73 -1.08
N CYS A 129 13.38 3.86 -0.38
CA CYS A 129 13.00 3.39 0.95
C CYS A 129 12.88 4.54 1.96
N ARG A 130 13.81 5.50 1.95
CA ARG A 130 13.75 6.68 2.81
C ARG A 130 12.49 7.50 2.56
N SER A 131 12.13 7.71 1.29
CA SER A 131 10.91 8.46 0.91
C SER A 131 9.61 7.79 1.39
N LEU A 132 9.65 6.49 1.66
CA LEU A 132 8.54 5.70 2.20
C LEU A 132 8.58 5.53 3.72
N GLY A 133 9.63 6.04 4.39
CA GLY A 133 9.88 5.80 5.81
C GLY A 133 10.25 4.35 6.12
N LEU A 134 10.87 3.64 5.18
CA LEU A 134 11.35 2.26 5.32
C LEU A 134 12.83 2.24 5.70
N GLY A 135 13.19 1.37 6.65
CA GLY A 135 14.58 1.00 6.91
C GLY A 135 15.11 0.04 5.84
N ILE A 136 16.42 0.01 5.65
CA ILE A 136 17.11 -1.00 4.83
C ILE A 136 18.03 -1.78 5.75
N GLU A 137 17.92 -3.11 5.72
CA GLU A 137 18.82 -3.98 6.43
C GLU A 137 20.10 -4.21 5.62
N ALA A 138 21.26 -4.18 6.28
CA ALA A 138 22.55 -4.37 5.61
C ALA A 138 22.68 -5.74 4.91
N GLY A 139 21.90 -6.74 5.35
CA GLY A 139 21.85 -8.06 4.73
C GLY A 139 21.25 -8.05 3.32
N ASP A 140 20.31 -7.15 3.04
CA ASP A 140 19.58 -7.09 1.77
C ASP A 140 20.40 -6.42 0.64
N LEU A 141 21.48 -5.73 1.01
CA LEU A 141 22.36 -5.04 0.06
C LEU A 141 23.39 -5.95 -0.58
N ARG A 142 23.47 -7.23 -0.19
CA ARG A 142 24.42 -8.17 -0.79
C ARG A 142 23.87 -8.64 -2.13
N PRO A 143 24.46 -8.20 -3.27
CA PRO A 143 24.01 -8.68 -4.57
C PRO A 143 24.17 -10.19 -4.58
N ARG A 144 23.13 -10.93 -5.00
CA ARG A 144 23.30 -12.35 -5.30
C ARG A 144 24.32 -12.46 -6.42
N SER A 145 25.55 -12.82 -6.06
CA SER A 145 26.64 -13.10 -6.98
C SER A 145 26.16 -14.16 -7.96
N ASN A 146 25.79 -13.72 -9.16
CA ASN A 146 25.13 -14.56 -10.16
C ASN A 146 26.22 -15.44 -10.81
N PRO A 147 26.29 -16.74 -10.50
CA PRO A 147 27.42 -17.60 -10.92
C PRO A 147 27.48 -17.79 -12.44
N HIS A 148 26.44 -17.41 -13.19
CA HIS A 148 26.38 -17.55 -14.65
C HIS A 148 27.02 -16.42 -15.45
N ARG A 149 27.61 -15.39 -14.83
CA ARG A 149 28.30 -14.32 -15.56
C ARG A 149 29.72 -14.70 -16.05
N GLY A 150 30.17 -15.92 -15.81
CA GLY A 150 31.53 -16.39 -16.15
C GLY A 150 31.69 -17.26 -17.40
N ARG A 151 30.63 -17.73 -18.06
CA ARG A 151 30.78 -18.51 -19.31
C ARG A 151 30.85 -17.56 -20.50
N LYS A 152 32.06 -17.30 -20.99
CA LYS A 152 32.26 -16.74 -22.33
C LYS A 152 31.67 -17.71 -23.35
N PRO A 153 30.80 -17.26 -24.28
CA PRO A 153 30.42 -18.04 -25.44
C PRO A 153 31.64 -18.07 -26.37
N GLY A 154 32.41 -19.16 -26.35
CA GLY A 154 33.64 -19.24 -27.16
C GLY A 154 34.35 -20.59 -27.17
N ASP A 155 34.22 -21.42 -26.13
CA ASP A 155 34.88 -22.73 -26.11
C ASP A 155 33.90 -23.84 -26.51
N SER A 156 33.73 -24.00 -27.81
CA SER A 156 33.23 -25.23 -28.43
C SER A 156 33.98 -25.39 -29.75
N THR A 157 35.21 -25.91 -29.63
CA THR A 157 35.95 -26.56 -30.72
C THR A 157 35.31 -27.89 -31.08
#